data_AF-A0A8C4ZPG7-F1
#
_entry.id   AF-A0A8C4ZPG7-F1
#
_cell.length_a   1.000
_cell.length_b   1.000
_cell.length_c   1.000
_cell.angle_alpha   90.00
_cell.angle_beta   90.00
_cell.angle_gamma   90.00
#
_symmetry.space_group_name_H-M   'P 1'
#
loop_
_entity.id
_entity.type
_entity.pdbx_description
1 polymer ?
#
loop_
_entity_poly.entity_id
_entity_poly.type
_entity_poly.pdbx_seq_one_letter_code
_entity_poly.pdbx_strand_id
1 'polypeptide(L)'
;METCPCVPRRAGAADQGGQQEMIDMAETGHEAKDCQCQGSAGICRSGATPLWQTSSLELWGPPREQPLFPEWQVPLRVTFALLAVTFIYTFLREVLQPYLVLNKNNFYKVPVLVMNKALPWTSITLLALVYLPGLLAAMLQLHRGTKYRRFPAWLAGWMSVRKQLGLLSFYLACLHALYSLCYPMRRSYRYKVLNWAYQQVQQKKEDAWVSEDVWRMEIYISLGIMTLGLLAVIAVASLPSISNSLSWREFTWIQRSLGYTALLLGTAHALVFGWSKWVDPAQYVWYTPPSFVLACLLPLSVLLVKAAMLPPCLARRLELIRRGWERPDRRISLSPKEEPLLT
;
A
#
# COMPACT_ATOMS: atom_id res chain seq x y z
N MET A 1 -22.62 -48.32 -14.05
CA MET A 1 -23.44 -47.51 -13.13
C MET A 1 -22.74 -47.49 -11.79
N GLU A 2 -21.98 -46.43 -11.52
CA GLU A 2 -21.50 -46.14 -10.16
C GLU A 2 -21.84 -44.67 -9.91
N THR A 3 -22.74 -44.45 -8.96
CA THR A 3 -23.24 -43.14 -8.53
C THR A 3 -22.29 -42.56 -7.49
N CYS A 4 -21.67 -41.40 -7.74
CA CYS A 4 -20.97 -40.64 -6.70
C CYS A 4 -21.99 -40.03 -5.71
N PRO A 5 -21.69 -39.99 -4.41
CA PRO A 5 -22.61 -39.43 -3.42
C PRO A 5 -22.59 -37.90 -3.45
N CYS A 6 -23.77 -37.29 -3.57
CA CYS A 6 -23.96 -35.87 -3.29
C CYS A 6 -23.91 -35.65 -1.77
N VAL A 7 -22.88 -34.95 -1.28
CA VAL A 7 -22.86 -34.46 0.11
C VAL A 7 -23.68 -33.16 0.19
N PRO A 8 -24.76 -33.09 0.99
CA PRO A 8 -25.51 -31.86 1.15
C PRO A 8 -24.71 -30.87 2.02
N ARG A 9 -24.53 -29.63 1.55
CA ARG A 9 -24.12 -28.54 2.44
C ARG A 9 -25.32 -28.15 3.32
N ARG A 10 -25.16 -28.26 4.63
CA ARG A 10 -26.05 -27.67 5.65
C ARG A 10 -26.33 -26.20 5.32
N ALA A 11 -27.59 -25.88 5.06
CA ALA A 11 -28.10 -24.51 5.13
C ALA A 11 -28.21 -24.12 6.61
N GLY A 12 -27.52 -23.05 7.00
CA GLY A 12 -27.76 -22.38 8.28
C GLY A 12 -29.08 -21.62 8.19
N ALA A 13 -30.01 -21.97 9.08
CA ALA A 13 -31.30 -21.32 9.23
C ALA A 13 -31.14 -19.87 9.73
N ALA A 14 -31.84 -18.93 9.10
CA ALA A 14 -32.39 -17.75 9.76
C ALA A 14 -33.52 -17.13 8.92
N ASP A 15 -34.70 -17.14 9.56
CA ASP A 15 -35.89 -16.30 9.42
C ASP A 15 -36.82 -16.38 8.20
N GLN A 16 -38.03 -16.85 8.53
CA GLN A 16 -39.24 -16.84 7.74
C GLN A 16 -39.93 -15.47 7.85
N GLY A 17 -40.47 -15.00 6.73
CA GLY A 17 -41.41 -13.89 6.71
C GLY A 17 -42.04 -13.72 5.33
N GLY A 18 -43.20 -14.33 5.12
CA GLY A 18 -44.22 -13.80 4.23
C GLY A 18 -44.45 -14.52 2.89
N GLN A 19 -45.65 -15.08 2.80
CA GLN A 19 -46.52 -15.20 1.62
C GLN A 19 -46.52 -16.49 0.77
N GLN A 20 -47.64 -17.18 0.99
CA GLN A 20 -48.32 -18.25 0.29
C GLN A 20 -48.81 -17.81 -1.11
N GLU A 21 -49.16 -18.82 -1.92
CA GLU A 21 -50.05 -18.82 -3.12
C GLU A 21 -49.40 -18.57 -4.50
N MET A 22 -49.15 -19.66 -5.24
CA MET A 22 -50.06 -20.15 -6.29
C MET A 22 -49.43 -21.35 -6.98
N ILE A 23 -50.11 -22.48 -6.89
CA ILE A 23 -49.91 -23.67 -7.71
C ILE A 23 -51.02 -23.66 -8.77
N ASP A 24 -50.69 -24.19 -9.95
CA ASP A 24 -51.51 -24.48 -11.13
C ASP A 24 -51.58 -23.39 -12.21
N MET A 25 -50.70 -23.51 -13.20
CA MET A 25 -51.15 -23.72 -14.59
C MET A 25 -49.96 -24.08 -15.51
N ALA A 26 -50.25 -25.00 -16.44
CA ALA A 26 -49.50 -25.36 -17.65
C ALA A 26 -48.42 -26.47 -17.52
N GLU A 27 -48.90 -27.72 -17.47
CA GLU A 27 -48.35 -28.75 -18.36
C GLU A 27 -48.52 -28.28 -19.81
N THR A 28 -47.43 -28.03 -20.53
CA THR A 28 -47.31 -28.24 -21.99
C THR A 28 -45.82 -28.22 -22.35
N GLY A 29 -45.42 -29.15 -23.21
CA GLY A 29 -44.05 -29.64 -23.28
C GLY A 29 -42.97 -28.65 -23.73
N HIS A 30 -41.77 -28.83 -23.19
CA HIS A 30 -40.59 -29.19 -23.97
C HIS A 30 -39.46 -29.62 -23.02
N GLU A 31 -38.97 -30.84 -23.20
CA GLU A 31 -37.69 -31.30 -22.62
C GLU A 31 -36.57 -30.40 -23.14
N ALA A 32 -36.14 -29.42 -22.36
CA ALA A 32 -34.80 -28.85 -22.47
C ALA A 32 -33.88 -29.62 -21.51
N LYS A 33 -33.34 -30.73 -22.00
CA LYS A 33 -32.18 -31.39 -21.41
C LYS A 33 -30.98 -30.45 -21.58
N ASP A 34 -30.74 -29.58 -20.61
CA ASP A 34 -29.48 -28.84 -20.53
C ASP A 34 -28.36 -29.81 -20.10
N CYS A 35 -27.78 -30.46 -21.11
CA CYS A 35 -26.56 -31.26 -21.01
C CYS A 35 -25.34 -30.34 -20.80
N GLN A 36 -25.16 -29.79 -19.60
CA GLN A 36 -23.95 -29.04 -19.23
C GLN A 36 -22.89 -29.89 -18.52
N CYS A 37 -22.97 -31.23 -18.65
CA CYS A 37 -22.07 -32.17 -17.96
C CYS A 37 -21.04 -32.87 -18.88
N GLN A 38 -21.09 -32.71 -20.20
CA GLN A 38 -20.17 -33.44 -21.11
C GLN A 38 -18.80 -32.76 -21.30
N GLY A 39 -18.69 -31.43 -21.21
CA GLY A 39 -17.39 -30.73 -21.34
C GLY A 39 -16.48 -30.88 -20.12
N SER A 40 -17.06 -31.02 -18.94
CA SER A 40 -16.36 -31.06 -17.65
C SER A 40 -15.63 -32.40 -17.40
N ALA A 41 -16.16 -33.49 -17.96
CA ALA A 41 -15.56 -34.82 -17.82
C ALA A 41 -14.25 -34.97 -18.61
N GLY A 42 -14.11 -34.29 -19.75
CA GLY A 42 -12.88 -34.27 -20.55
C GLY A 42 -11.76 -33.45 -19.90
N ILE A 43 -12.10 -32.31 -19.29
CA ILE A 43 -11.14 -31.41 -18.64
C ILE A 43 -10.58 -32.05 -17.35
N CYS A 44 -11.43 -32.69 -16.54
CA CYS A 44 -10.97 -33.42 -15.35
C CYS A 44 -10.06 -34.61 -15.66
N ARG A 45 -10.21 -35.28 -16.83
CA ARG A 45 -9.30 -36.37 -17.24
C ARG A 45 -7.88 -35.91 -17.59
N SER A 46 -7.69 -34.63 -17.87
CA SER A 46 -6.39 -34.04 -18.21
C SER A 46 -5.60 -33.50 -17.00
N GLY A 47 -6.15 -33.62 -15.78
CA GLY A 47 -5.55 -33.04 -14.57
C GLY A 47 -5.75 -31.51 -14.45
N ALA A 48 -6.45 -30.88 -15.39
CA ALA A 48 -6.80 -29.47 -15.33
C ALA A 48 -8.00 -29.24 -14.41
N THR A 49 -7.90 -28.24 -13.53
CA THR A 49 -9.01 -27.81 -12.68
C THR A 49 -9.93 -26.87 -13.45
N PRO A 50 -11.22 -27.19 -13.61
CA PRO A 50 -12.16 -26.28 -14.27
C PRO A 50 -12.38 -25.05 -13.39
N LEU A 51 -11.97 -23.89 -13.90
CA LEU A 51 -12.32 -22.58 -13.34
C LEU A 51 -13.67 -22.16 -13.90
N TRP A 52 -14.73 -22.30 -13.11
CA TRP A 52 -16.06 -21.82 -13.45
C TRP A 52 -16.09 -20.29 -13.32
N GLN A 53 -15.88 -19.57 -14.42
CA GLN A 53 -16.02 -18.12 -14.48
C GLN A 53 -17.20 -17.78 -15.41
N THR A 54 -18.14 -16.98 -14.90
CA THR A 54 -19.49 -16.77 -15.43
C THR A 54 -19.57 -15.83 -16.64
N SER A 55 -20.63 -16.08 -17.43
CA SER A 55 -21.24 -15.31 -18.55
C SER A 55 -20.87 -15.78 -19.96
N SER A 56 -21.83 -16.49 -20.55
CA SER A 56 -21.81 -17.20 -21.84
C SER A 56 -21.68 -16.31 -23.08
N LEU A 57 -21.72 -14.99 -22.93
CA LEU A 57 -21.73 -14.04 -24.06
C LEU A 57 -20.35 -13.51 -24.47
N GLU A 58 -19.31 -13.61 -23.63
CA GLU A 58 -17.95 -13.17 -23.97
C GLU A 58 -17.11 -14.26 -24.67
N LEU A 59 -17.66 -15.47 -24.83
CA LEU A 59 -16.92 -16.64 -25.32
C LEU A 59 -16.68 -16.65 -26.85
N TRP A 60 -17.43 -15.85 -27.63
CA TRP A 60 -17.44 -15.91 -29.10
C TRP A 60 -16.83 -14.70 -29.81
N GLY A 61 -16.05 -13.87 -29.11
CA GLY A 61 -15.27 -12.79 -29.72
C GLY A 61 -13.92 -13.28 -30.25
N PRO A 62 -13.30 -12.62 -31.25
CA PRO A 62 -11.90 -12.85 -31.56
C PRO A 62 -11.06 -12.62 -30.29
N PRO A 63 -10.00 -13.42 -30.05
CA PRO A 63 -9.19 -13.28 -28.85
C PRO A 63 -8.64 -11.86 -28.80
N ARG A 64 -9.16 -11.02 -27.90
CA ARG A 64 -8.56 -9.71 -27.63
C ARG A 64 -7.17 -9.96 -27.09
N GLU A 65 -6.16 -9.30 -27.67
CA GLU A 65 -4.83 -9.26 -27.09
C GLU A 65 -4.94 -8.82 -25.63
N GLN A 66 -4.65 -9.74 -24.71
CA GLN A 66 -4.78 -9.46 -23.30
C GLN A 66 -3.61 -8.58 -22.88
N PRO A 67 -3.85 -7.39 -22.29
CA PRO A 67 -2.77 -6.51 -21.89
C PRO A 67 -1.92 -7.20 -20.80
N LEU A 68 -0.59 -7.09 -20.92
CA LEU A 68 0.33 -7.62 -19.93
C LEU A 68 0.28 -6.75 -18.65
N PHE A 69 -0.04 -7.37 -17.52
CA PHE A 69 -0.14 -6.76 -16.18
C PHE A 69 -0.90 -5.42 -16.13
N PRO A 70 -2.20 -5.36 -16.52
CA PRO A 70 -2.94 -4.10 -16.66
C PRO A 70 -2.99 -3.29 -15.36
N GLU A 71 -3.19 -3.96 -14.22
CA GLU A 71 -3.24 -3.34 -12.89
C GLU A 71 -1.89 -2.82 -12.37
N TRP A 72 -0.77 -3.23 -12.99
CA TRP A 72 0.58 -2.86 -12.54
C TRP A 72 1.19 -1.71 -13.33
N GLN A 73 0.66 -1.38 -14.50
CA GLN A 73 1.26 -0.37 -15.38
C GLN A 73 1.37 0.99 -14.70
N VAL A 74 0.29 1.45 -14.05
CA VAL A 74 0.28 2.74 -13.34
C VAL A 74 1.19 2.70 -12.10
N PRO A 75 1.08 1.72 -11.17
CA PRO A 75 2.00 1.59 -10.04
C PRO A 75 3.48 1.56 -10.42
N LEU A 76 3.84 0.83 -11.48
CA LEU A 76 5.22 0.74 -11.95
C LEU A 76 5.73 2.07 -12.51
N ARG A 77 4.93 2.76 -13.33
CA ARG A 77 5.29 4.10 -13.85
C ARG A 77 5.48 5.11 -12.71
N VAL A 78 4.57 5.13 -11.74
CA VAL A 78 4.68 6.01 -10.56
C VAL A 78 5.92 5.68 -9.75
N THR A 79 6.19 4.39 -9.50
CA THR A 79 7.36 3.96 -8.74
C THR A 79 8.66 4.34 -9.44
N PHE A 80 8.75 4.10 -10.76
CA PHE A 80 9.91 4.47 -11.56
C PHE A 80 10.13 5.98 -11.58
N ALA A 81 9.07 6.78 -11.78
CA ALA A 81 9.16 8.23 -11.76
C ALA A 81 9.66 8.76 -10.40
N LEU A 82 9.10 8.25 -9.30
CA LEU A 82 9.54 8.62 -7.95
C LEU A 82 10.99 8.20 -7.68
N LEU A 83 11.38 6.98 -8.10
CA LEU A 83 12.75 6.51 -7.94
C LEU A 83 13.74 7.36 -8.75
N ALA A 84 13.39 7.73 -9.98
CA ALA A 84 14.21 8.61 -10.82
C ALA A 84 14.38 9.99 -10.18
N VAL A 85 13.30 10.62 -9.69
CA VAL A 85 13.34 11.93 -9.03
C VAL A 85 14.21 11.88 -7.77
N THR A 86 13.99 10.89 -6.90
CA THR A 86 14.75 10.75 -5.65
C THR A 86 16.22 10.40 -5.90
N PHE A 87 16.51 9.62 -6.94
CA PHE A 87 17.86 9.31 -7.38
C PHE A 87 18.58 10.55 -7.90
N ILE A 88 17.98 11.29 -8.84
CA ILE A 88 18.56 12.52 -9.41
C ILE A 88 18.82 13.52 -8.29
N TYR A 89 17.84 13.76 -7.41
CA TYR A 89 18.00 14.65 -6.26
C TYR A 89 19.19 14.26 -5.38
N THR A 90 19.29 12.98 -5.04
CA THR A 90 20.38 12.48 -4.18
C THR A 90 21.73 12.55 -4.89
N PHE A 91 21.79 12.21 -6.19
CA PHE A 91 22.98 12.29 -7.01
C PHE A 91 23.53 13.71 -7.09
N LEU A 92 22.65 14.69 -7.34
CA LEU A 92 23.01 16.10 -7.39
C LEU A 92 23.68 16.56 -6.09
N ARG A 93 23.14 16.15 -4.93
CA ARG A 93 23.63 16.58 -3.62
C ARG A 93 24.89 15.85 -3.16
N GLU A 94 24.98 14.54 -3.39
CA GLU A 94 26.03 13.70 -2.79
C GLU A 94 27.25 13.50 -3.67
N VAL A 95 27.08 13.69 -4.99
CA VAL A 95 28.11 13.45 -6.01
C VAL A 95 28.40 14.72 -6.79
N LEU A 96 27.38 15.34 -7.41
CA LEU A 96 27.62 16.48 -8.30
C LEU A 96 28.10 17.71 -7.53
N GLN A 97 27.46 18.08 -6.41
CA GLN A 97 27.88 19.26 -5.67
C GLN A 97 29.31 19.16 -5.13
N PRO A 98 29.74 18.05 -4.48
CA PRO A 98 31.13 17.93 -4.02
C PRO A 98 32.13 17.90 -5.17
N TYR A 99 31.72 17.42 -6.34
CA TYR A 99 32.54 17.44 -7.55
C TYR A 99 32.74 18.87 -8.08
N LEU A 100 31.67 19.65 -8.18
CA LEU A 100 31.74 21.02 -8.72
C LEU A 100 32.39 22.03 -7.77
N VAL A 101 32.11 21.94 -6.47
CA VAL A 101 32.54 22.96 -5.49
C VAL A 101 33.89 22.60 -4.85
N LEU A 102 34.10 21.33 -4.54
CA LEU A 102 35.28 20.88 -3.77
C LEU A 102 36.27 20.09 -4.62
N ASN A 103 35.99 19.87 -5.91
CA ASN A 103 36.75 19.02 -6.82
C ASN A 103 37.04 17.60 -6.26
N LYS A 104 36.10 17.06 -5.46
CA LYS A 104 36.23 15.74 -4.83
C LYS A 104 35.48 14.68 -5.65
N ASN A 105 36.22 13.74 -6.22
CA ASN A 105 35.63 12.61 -6.94
C ASN A 105 34.96 11.61 -5.98
N ASN A 106 33.62 11.68 -5.90
CA ASN A 106 32.79 10.81 -5.06
C ASN A 106 31.89 9.87 -5.88
N PHE A 107 32.20 9.60 -7.15
CA PHE A 107 31.36 8.77 -8.03
C PHE A 107 31.17 7.33 -7.55
N TYR A 108 32.13 6.79 -6.77
CA TYR A 108 31.99 5.47 -6.12
C TYR A 108 30.78 5.39 -5.16
N LYS A 109 30.18 6.52 -4.77
CA LYS A 109 28.99 6.54 -3.92
C LYS A 109 27.71 6.15 -4.68
N VAL A 110 27.70 6.27 -6.01
CA VAL A 110 26.50 6.07 -6.85
C VAL A 110 25.89 4.67 -6.68
N PRO A 111 26.65 3.55 -6.79
CA PRO A 111 26.04 2.22 -6.81
C PRO A 111 25.33 1.85 -5.51
N VAL A 112 25.89 2.25 -4.34
CA VAL A 112 25.36 1.83 -3.04
C VAL A 112 24.78 2.97 -2.23
N LEU A 113 25.49 4.09 -2.01
CA LEU A 113 25.02 5.13 -1.09
C LEU A 113 23.89 5.96 -1.68
N VAL A 114 23.97 6.31 -2.97
CA VAL A 114 22.91 7.07 -3.64
C VAL A 114 21.66 6.19 -3.75
N MET A 115 21.82 4.94 -4.18
CA MET A 115 20.72 3.98 -4.25
C MET A 115 20.08 3.75 -2.87
N ASN A 116 20.87 3.55 -1.81
CA ASN A 116 20.36 3.34 -0.46
C ASN A 116 19.74 4.59 0.20
N LYS A 117 19.75 5.73 -0.46
CA LYS A 117 18.98 6.93 -0.08
C LYS A 117 17.69 7.07 -0.92
N ALA A 118 17.73 6.70 -2.21
CA ALA A 118 16.59 6.76 -3.11
C ALA A 118 15.54 5.66 -2.83
N LEU A 119 16.01 4.43 -2.53
CA LEU A 119 15.15 3.28 -2.22
C LEU A 119 14.22 3.52 -1.01
N PRO A 120 14.71 3.85 0.20
CA PRO A 120 13.84 4.04 1.37
C PRO A 120 12.90 5.23 1.19
N TRP A 121 13.36 6.31 0.55
CA TRP A 121 12.52 7.47 0.25
C TRP A 121 11.36 7.09 -0.67
N THR A 122 11.64 6.37 -1.76
CA THR A 122 10.58 5.90 -2.66
C THR A 122 9.65 4.92 -1.95
N SER A 123 10.19 3.98 -1.16
CA SER A 123 9.42 3.00 -0.40
C SER A 123 8.41 3.64 0.55
N ILE A 124 8.85 4.58 1.40
CA ILE A 124 7.97 5.23 2.38
C ILE A 124 6.95 6.16 1.71
N THR A 125 7.32 6.78 0.58
CA THR A 125 6.41 7.61 -0.22
C THR A 125 5.29 6.75 -0.82
N LEU A 126 5.64 5.60 -1.42
CA LEU A 126 4.64 4.65 -1.92
C LEU A 126 3.73 4.14 -0.81
N LEU A 127 4.27 3.82 0.37
CA LEU A 127 3.47 3.42 1.52
C LEU A 127 2.47 4.52 1.93
N ALA A 128 2.91 5.77 1.97
CA ALA A 128 2.01 6.90 2.24
C ALA A 128 0.92 7.03 1.17
N LEU A 129 1.25 6.83 -0.11
CA LEU A 129 0.29 6.85 -1.23
C LEU A 129 -0.72 5.69 -1.19
N VAL A 130 -0.46 4.60 -0.46
CA VAL A 130 -1.45 3.54 -0.21
C VAL A 130 -2.55 4.03 0.72
N TYR A 131 -2.21 4.78 1.77
CA TYR A 131 -3.14 5.19 2.82
C TYR A 131 -3.82 6.55 2.55
N LEU A 132 -3.15 7.45 1.83
CA LEU A 132 -3.66 8.77 1.48
C LEU A 132 -5.04 8.77 0.79
N PRO A 133 -5.33 7.96 -0.26
CA PRO A 133 -6.64 7.99 -0.91
C PRO A 133 -7.77 7.52 0.03
N GLY A 134 -7.47 6.66 1.01
CA GLY A 134 -8.43 6.27 2.04
C GLY A 134 -8.82 7.42 2.97
N LEU A 135 -7.87 8.31 3.29
CA LEU A 135 -8.13 9.53 4.06
C LEU A 135 -8.91 10.54 3.23
N LEU A 136 -8.53 10.76 1.96
CA LEU A 136 -9.26 11.64 1.05
C LEU A 136 -10.71 11.19 0.86
N ALA A 137 -10.93 9.88 0.70
CA ALA A 137 -12.27 9.30 0.62
C ALA A 137 -13.09 9.55 1.90
N ALA A 138 -12.48 9.40 3.08
CA ALA A 138 -13.14 9.67 4.36
C ALA A 138 -13.49 11.15 4.55
N MET A 139 -12.57 12.06 4.19
CA MET A 139 -12.81 13.50 4.22
C MET A 139 -13.94 13.90 3.26
N LEU A 140 -13.95 13.32 2.05
CA LEU A 140 -14.99 13.57 1.06
C LEU A 140 -16.35 13.03 1.53
N GLN A 141 -16.39 11.87 2.18
CA GLN A 141 -17.60 11.32 2.79
C GLN A 141 -18.14 12.25 3.90
N LEU A 142 -17.28 12.79 4.76
CA LEU A 142 -17.69 13.73 5.81
C LEU A 142 -18.19 15.07 5.24
N HIS A 143 -17.52 15.57 4.21
CA HIS A 143 -17.90 16.80 3.52
C HIS A 143 -19.25 16.66 2.80
N ARG A 144 -19.43 15.56 2.06
CA ARG A 144 -20.70 15.25 1.39
C ARG A 144 -21.80 14.87 2.37
N GLY A 145 -21.47 14.24 3.49
CA GLY A 145 -22.44 13.80 4.49
C GLY A 145 -23.33 12.65 4.00
N THR A 146 -22.87 11.86 3.03
CA THR A 146 -23.55 10.68 2.48
C THR A 146 -22.52 9.72 1.89
N LYS A 147 -22.82 8.41 1.89
CA LYS A 147 -22.01 7.37 1.24
C LYS A 147 -22.45 7.05 -0.20
N TYR A 148 -23.64 7.50 -0.61
CA TYR A 148 -24.27 7.05 -1.85
C TYR A 148 -23.76 7.79 -3.10
N ARG A 149 -23.05 8.91 -2.92
CA ARG A 149 -22.41 9.63 -4.03
C ARG A 149 -21.11 8.94 -4.45
N ARG A 150 -21.02 8.57 -5.73
CA ARG A 150 -19.82 7.97 -6.34
C ARG A 150 -18.58 8.84 -6.12
N PHE A 151 -17.43 8.19 -5.92
CA PHE A 151 -16.15 8.89 -5.88
C PHE A 151 -15.77 9.41 -7.28
N PRO A 152 -15.02 10.52 -7.37
CA PRO A 152 -14.41 10.94 -8.63
C PRO A 152 -13.59 9.80 -9.24
N ALA A 153 -13.59 9.69 -10.58
CA ALA A 153 -12.95 8.57 -11.28
C ALA A 153 -11.46 8.41 -10.93
N TRP A 154 -10.72 9.52 -10.78
CA TRP A 154 -9.30 9.50 -10.39
C TRP A 154 -9.07 8.87 -9.01
N LEU A 155 -9.96 9.12 -8.04
CA LEU A 155 -9.84 8.58 -6.68
C LEU A 155 -10.23 7.10 -6.66
N ALA A 156 -11.24 6.72 -7.44
CA ALA A 156 -11.64 5.32 -7.60
C ALA A 156 -10.51 4.50 -8.23
N GLY A 157 -9.88 4.99 -9.30
CA GLY A 157 -8.73 4.35 -9.95
C GLY A 157 -7.50 4.29 -9.04
N TRP A 158 -7.26 5.31 -8.22
CA TRP A 158 -6.17 5.23 -7.22
C TRP A 158 -6.47 4.19 -6.12
N MET A 159 -7.73 4.10 -5.68
CA MET A 159 -8.13 3.13 -4.65
C MET A 159 -7.98 1.67 -5.11
N SER A 160 -8.10 1.37 -6.41
CA SER A 160 -7.97 0.02 -6.97
C SER A 160 -6.51 -0.46 -7.00
N VAL A 161 -5.55 0.44 -7.22
CA VAL A 161 -4.12 0.08 -7.35
C VAL A 161 -3.33 0.04 -6.04
N ARG A 162 -4.01 0.19 -4.89
CA ARG A 162 -3.38 0.26 -3.56
C ARG A 162 -2.59 -0.99 -3.21
N LYS A 163 -3.05 -2.17 -3.63
CA LYS A 163 -2.37 -3.44 -3.38
C LYS A 163 -0.99 -3.45 -4.04
N GLN A 164 -0.92 -3.05 -5.30
CA GLN A 164 0.29 -3.03 -6.12
C GLN A 164 1.29 -2.00 -5.58
N LEU A 165 0.82 -0.80 -5.21
CA LEU A 165 1.64 0.21 -4.56
C LEU A 165 2.25 -0.29 -3.24
N GLY A 166 1.45 -0.99 -2.42
CA GLY A 166 1.92 -1.58 -1.16
C GLY A 166 2.98 -2.67 -1.37
N LEU A 167 2.80 -3.53 -2.37
CA LEU A 167 3.78 -4.57 -2.72
C LEU A 167 5.09 -3.97 -3.27
N LEU A 168 5.02 -2.93 -4.09
CA LEU A 168 6.20 -2.21 -4.58
C LEU A 168 6.93 -1.48 -3.45
N SER A 169 6.18 -0.86 -2.52
CA SER A 169 6.75 -0.27 -1.31
C SER A 169 7.52 -1.30 -0.49
N PHE A 170 6.93 -2.48 -0.24
CA PHE A 170 7.59 -3.58 0.47
C PHE A 170 8.84 -4.09 -0.26
N TYR A 171 8.77 -4.29 -1.58
CA TYR A 171 9.92 -4.69 -2.40
C TYR A 171 11.10 -3.71 -2.25
N LEU A 172 10.84 -2.41 -2.37
CA LEU A 172 11.87 -1.38 -2.19
C LEU A 172 12.40 -1.31 -0.74
N ALA A 173 11.55 -1.60 0.26
CA ALA A 173 11.98 -1.70 1.65
C ALA A 173 12.94 -2.89 1.87
N CYS A 174 12.66 -4.04 1.26
CA CYS A 174 13.55 -5.21 1.29
C CYS A 174 14.90 -4.89 0.62
N LEU A 175 14.89 -4.24 -0.55
CA LEU A 175 16.13 -3.79 -1.18
C LEU A 175 16.89 -2.82 -0.28
N HIS A 176 16.22 -1.83 0.31
CA HIS A 176 16.85 -0.91 1.26
C HIS A 176 17.49 -1.64 2.46
N ALA A 177 16.82 -2.65 3.02
CA ALA A 177 17.36 -3.45 4.10
C ALA A 177 18.63 -4.20 3.67
N LEU A 178 18.61 -4.85 2.51
CA LEU A 178 19.78 -5.55 1.96
C LEU A 178 20.95 -4.59 1.71
N TYR A 179 20.69 -3.46 1.05
CA TYR A 179 21.71 -2.43 0.80
C TYR A 179 22.31 -1.89 2.10
N SER A 180 21.49 -1.71 3.15
CA SER A 180 21.93 -1.24 4.46
C SER A 180 22.78 -2.28 5.20
N LEU A 181 22.39 -3.55 5.17
CA LEU A 181 23.15 -4.66 5.76
C LEU A 181 24.51 -4.86 5.09
N CYS A 182 24.64 -4.51 3.81
CA CYS A 182 25.91 -4.58 3.09
C CYS A 182 26.88 -3.42 3.39
N TYR A 183 26.52 -2.42 4.21
CA TYR A 183 27.40 -1.29 4.55
C TYR A 183 28.79 -1.69 5.07
N PRO A 184 28.91 -2.55 6.11
CA PRO A 184 30.20 -2.93 6.66
C PRO A 184 31.06 -3.78 5.71
N MET A 185 30.45 -4.51 4.77
CA MET A 185 31.16 -5.36 3.81
C MET A 185 31.92 -4.57 2.74
N ARG A 186 31.60 -3.29 2.56
CA ARG A 186 32.20 -2.45 1.51
C ARG A 186 33.64 -2.09 1.82
N ARG A 187 34.51 -2.21 0.81
CA ARG A 187 35.91 -1.73 0.85
C ARG A 187 36.02 -0.26 1.26
N SER A 188 35.12 0.59 0.76
CA SER A 188 35.10 2.01 1.10
C SER A 188 34.81 2.28 2.59
N TYR A 189 34.01 1.43 3.24
CA TYR A 189 33.77 1.54 4.69
C TYR A 189 34.99 1.05 5.47
N ARG A 190 35.57 -0.09 5.06
CA ARG A 190 36.82 -0.61 5.66
C ARG A 190 37.94 0.44 5.66
N TYR A 191 38.20 1.11 4.54
CA TYR A 191 39.23 2.16 4.50
C TYR A 191 38.92 3.34 5.42
N LYS A 192 37.64 3.72 5.59
CA LYS A 192 37.26 4.78 6.54
C LYS A 192 37.53 4.37 7.99
N VAL A 193 37.18 3.15 8.37
CA VAL A 193 37.45 2.64 9.73
C VAL A 193 38.94 2.61 10.01
N LEU A 194 39.78 2.15 9.06
CA LEU A 194 41.24 2.20 9.22
C LEU A 194 41.75 3.64 9.40
N ASN A 195 41.27 4.58 8.58
CA ASN A 195 41.69 5.97 8.69
C ASN A 195 41.26 6.61 10.02
N TRP A 196 40.05 6.31 10.51
CA TRP A 196 39.56 6.79 11.81
C TRP A 196 40.37 6.21 12.96
N ALA A 197 40.68 4.91 12.94
CA ALA A 197 41.52 4.27 13.95
C ALA A 197 42.94 4.88 13.97
N TYR A 198 43.53 5.09 12.79
CA TYR A 198 44.84 5.75 12.68
C TYR A 198 44.82 7.18 13.23
N GLN A 199 43.80 7.97 12.88
CA GLN A 199 43.63 9.35 13.39
C GLN A 199 43.41 9.39 14.91
N GLN A 200 42.65 8.45 15.46
CA GLN A 200 42.42 8.34 16.91
C GLN A 200 43.73 8.10 17.67
N VAL A 201 44.57 7.17 17.17
CA VAL A 201 45.89 6.89 17.77
C VAL A 201 46.80 8.11 17.70
N GLN A 202 46.81 8.81 16.55
CA GLN A 202 47.58 10.06 16.39
C GLN A 202 47.13 11.15 17.38
N GLN A 203 45.83 11.22 17.69
CA GLN A 203 45.25 12.16 18.63
C GLN A 203 45.37 11.71 20.10
N LYS A 204 45.96 10.54 20.37
CA LYS A 204 46.08 9.93 21.72
C LYS A 204 44.73 9.85 22.45
N LYS A 205 43.64 9.63 21.71
CA LYS A 205 42.29 9.51 22.27
C LYS A 205 42.01 8.04 22.60
N GLU A 206 41.93 7.71 23.90
CA GLU A 206 41.76 6.33 24.37
C GLU A 206 40.36 5.79 24.06
N ASP A 207 39.30 6.54 24.39
CA ASP A 207 37.92 6.12 24.17
C ASP A 207 37.23 6.96 23.08
N ALA A 208 36.69 6.28 22.06
CA ALA A 208 35.93 6.86 20.96
C ALA A 208 34.41 6.77 21.15
N TRP A 209 33.93 6.24 22.27
CA TRP A 209 32.51 6.08 22.56
C TRP A 209 31.78 7.41 22.60
N VAL A 210 30.66 7.48 21.86
CA VAL A 210 29.74 8.62 21.87
C VAL A 210 28.35 8.08 22.15
N SER A 211 27.91 8.21 23.41
CA SER A 211 26.65 7.62 23.90
C SER A 211 25.44 8.03 23.04
N GLU A 212 25.33 9.31 22.69
CA GLU A 212 24.22 9.84 21.89
C GLU A 212 24.13 9.20 20.49
N ASP A 213 25.28 9.02 19.82
CA ASP A 213 25.32 8.40 18.50
C ASP A 213 24.95 6.92 18.54
N VAL A 214 25.35 6.22 19.61
CA VAL A 214 25.00 4.81 19.86
C VAL A 214 23.49 4.68 20.09
N TRP A 215 22.92 5.45 21.02
CA TRP A 215 21.47 5.43 21.27
C TRP A 215 20.67 5.72 20.01
N ARG A 216 21.07 6.73 19.23
CA ARG A 216 20.43 7.04 17.96
C ARG A 216 20.45 5.82 17.03
N MET A 217 21.62 5.21 16.83
CA MET A 217 21.82 4.05 15.95
C MET A 217 20.94 2.86 16.35
N GLU A 218 20.96 2.47 17.63
CA GLU A 218 20.20 1.32 18.14
C GLU A 218 18.69 1.52 17.98
N ILE A 219 18.18 2.71 18.30
CA ILE A 219 16.74 3.00 18.24
C ILE A 219 16.25 2.96 16.79
N TYR A 220 16.88 3.69 15.86
CA TYR A 220 16.35 3.73 14.49
C TYR A 220 16.50 2.38 13.80
N ILE A 221 17.56 1.61 14.06
CA ILE A 221 17.70 0.27 13.46
C ILE A 221 16.57 -0.63 13.94
N SER A 222 16.30 -0.66 15.24
CA SER A 222 15.21 -1.46 15.80
C SER A 222 13.85 -1.09 15.18
N LEU A 223 13.55 0.21 15.08
CA LEU A 223 12.34 0.70 14.41
C LEU A 223 12.25 0.27 12.94
N GLY A 224 13.37 0.28 12.22
CA GLY A 224 13.45 -0.15 10.83
C GLY A 224 13.15 -1.65 10.68
N ILE A 225 13.70 -2.49 11.56
CA ILE A 225 13.45 -3.95 11.58
C ILE A 225 11.98 -4.24 11.89
N MET A 226 11.41 -3.58 12.90
CA MET A 226 9.99 -3.73 13.24
C MET A 226 9.08 -3.31 12.08
N THR A 227 9.40 -2.19 11.41
CA THR A 227 8.67 -1.71 10.23
C THR A 227 8.69 -2.74 9.11
N LEU A 228 9.87 -3.28 8.78
CA LEU A 228 10.02 -4.31 7.75
C LEU A 228 9.25 -5.58 8.10
N GLY A 229 9.28 -6.01 9.36
CA GLY A 229 8.50 -7.14 9.85
C GLY A 229 6.99 -6.96 9.66
N LEU A 230 6.46 -5.78 10.00
CA LEU A 230 5.04 -5.47 9.75
C LEU A 230 4.70 -5.46 8.25
N LEU A 231 5.56 -4.85 7.41
CA LEU A 231 5.36 -4.85 5.97
C LEU A 231 5.38 -6.27 5.38
N ALA A 232 6.22 -7.17 5.91
CA ALA A 232 6.26 -8.57 5.51
C ALA A 232 4.94 -9.27 5.83
N VAL A 233 4.38 -9.07 7.02
CA VAL A 233 3.05 -9.62 7.40
C VAL A 233 1.96 -9.11 6.46
N ILE A 234 1.96 -7.81 6.14
CA ILE A 234 0.98 -7.19 5.21
C ILE A 234 1.13 -7.76 3.79
N ALA A 235 2.37 -7.94 3.32
CA ALA A 235 2.65 -8.50 2.00
C ALA A 235 2.20 -9.96 1.90
N VAL A 236 2.50 -10.78 2.91
CA VAL A 236 2.07 -12.18 3.00
C VAL A 236 0.54 -12.28 3.03
N ALA A 237 -0.13 -11.44 3.84
CA ALA A 237 -1.60 -11.38 3.88
C ALA A 237 -2.23 -10.94 2.55
N SER A 238 -1.46 -10.38 1.61
CA SER A 238 -1.93 -9.95 0.28
C SER A 238 -1.89 -11.07 -0.76
N LEU A 239 -1.31 -12.24 -0.43
CA LEU A 239 -1.33 -13.43 -1.28
C LEU A 239 -2.77 -13.98 -1.37
N PRO A 240 -3.28 -14.36 -2.56
CA PRO A 240 -4.65 -14.86 -2.70
C PRO A 240 -4.98 -16.06 -1.82
N SER A 241 -4.02 -16.97 -1.62
CA SER A 241 -4.20 -18.16 -0.76
C SER A 241 -4.48 -17.82 0.70
N ILE A 242 -3.90 -16.73 1.21
CA ILE A 242 -4.07 -16.26 2.59
C ILE A 242 -5.23 -15.27 2.68
N SER A 243 -5.32 -14.35 1.72
CA SER A 243 -6.42 -13.37 1.69
C SER A 243 -7.79 -14.03 1.57
N ASN A 244 -7.89 -15.19 0.89
CA ASN A 244 -9.15 -15.92 0.74
C ASN A 244 -9.50 -16.80 1.96
N SER A 245 -8.55 -17.05 2.87
CA SER A 245 -8.80 -17.79 4.11
C SER A 245 -9.15 -16.90 5.30
N LEU A 246 -8.87 -15.59 5.20
CA LEU A 246 -9.19 -14.60 6.22
C LEU A 246 -10.61 -14.05 6.06
N SER A 247 -11.28 -13.80 7.17
CA SER A 247 -12.51 -13.01 7.15
C SER A 247 -12.23 -11.56 6.72
N TRP A 248 -13.25 -10.89 6.17
CA TRP A 248 -13.13 -9.47 5.80
C TRP A 248 -12.69 -8.57 6.97
N ARG A 249 -13.10 -8.91 8.20
CA ARG A 249 -12.73 -8.17 9.41
C ARG A 249 -11.25 -8.33 9.73
N GLU A 250 -10.72 -9.55 9.67
CA GLU A 250 -9.29 -9.83 9.91
C GLU A 250 -8.42 -9.18 8.83
N PHE A 251 -8.77 -9.38 7.56
CA PHE A 251 -8.05 -8.79 6.43
C PHE A 251 -8.01 -7.26 6.53
N THR A 252 -9.16 -6.63 6.79
CA THR A 252 -9.23 -5.17 6.97
C THR A 252 -8.41 -4.70 8.16
N TRP A 253 -8.41 -5.44 9.27
CA TRP A 253 -7.61 -5.10 10.44
C TRP A 253 -6.10 -5.19 10.15
N ILE A 254 -5.64 -6.24 9.47
CA ILE A 254 -4.23 -6.37 9.05
C ILE A 254 -3.84 -5.20 8.15
N GLN A 255 -4.56 -5.00 7.05
CA GLN A 255 -4.20 -4.01 6.02
C GLN A 255 -4.29 -2.57 6.54
N ARG A 256 -5.23 -2.28 7.45
CA ARG A 256 -5.44 -0.94 8.00
C ARG A 256 -4.62 -0.69 9.26
N SER A 257 -4.76 -1.52 10.30
CA SER A 257 -4.12 -1.28 11.60
C SER A 257 -2.62 -1.47 11.51
N LEU A 258 -2.15 -2.65 11.07
CA LEU A 258 -0.71 -2.89 10.91
C LEU A 258 -0.12 -1.97 9.84
N GLY A 259 -0.91 -1.63 8.83
CA GLY A 259 -0.56 -0.66 7.81
C GLY A 259 -0.18 0.73 8.32
N TYR A 260 -1.07 1.36 9.08
CA TYR A 260 -0.76 2.65 9.70
C TYR A 260 0.34 2.55 10.75
N THR A 261 0.43 1.43 11.48
CA THR A 261 1.54 1.18 12.42
C THR A 261 2.88 1.09 11.69
N ALA A 262 2.94 0.40 10.55
CA ALA A 262 4.14 0.33 9.72
C ALA A 262 4.53 1.71 9.17
N LEU A 263 3.56 2.51 8.71
CA LEU A 263 3.83 3.89 8.29
C LEU A 263 4.36 4.75 9.44
N LEU A 264 3.80 4.61 10.64
CA LEU A 264 4.26 5.33 11.84
C LEU A 264 5.68 4.94 12.21
N LEU A 265 5.95 3.64 12.35
CA LEU A 265 7.28 3.13 12.71
C LEU A 265 8.33 3.46 11.64
N GLY A 266 7.97 3.37 10.36
CA GLY A 266 8.86 3.74 9.25
C GLY A 266 9.18 5.24 9.22
N THR A 267 8.20 6.07 9.54
CA THR A 267 8.41 7.52 9.69
C THR A 267 9.28 7.82 10.91
N ALA A 268 9.02 7.17 12.04
CA ALA A 268 9.83 7.29 13.26
C ALA A 268 11.28 6.83 13.02
N HIS A 269 11.50 5.74 12.30
CA HIS A 269 12.81 5.27 11.86
C HIS A 269 13.58 6.38 11.12
N ALA A 270 12.95 7.04 10.14
CA ALA A 270 13.58 8.12 9.39
C ALA A 270 13.81 9.40 10.22
N LEU A 271 12.91 9.74 11.14
CA LEU A 271 13.04 10.90 12.03
C LEU A 271 14.16 10.71 13.05
N VAL A 272 14.24 9.54 13.70
CA VAL A 272 15.31 9.21 14.65
C VAL A 272 16.66 9.12 13.92
N PHE A 273 16.70 8.63 12.67
CA PHE A 273 17.89 8.72 11.83
C PHE A 273 18.34 10.18 11.58
N GLY A 274 17.38 11.08 11.44
CA GLY A 274 17.59 12.52 11.30
C GLY A 274 18.16 13.15 12.58
N TRP A 275 17.65 12.79 13.75
CA TRP A 275 18.07 13.29 15.07
C TRP A 275 18.29 14.81 15.10
N SER A 276 19.54 15.28 15.12
CA SER A 276 19.93 16.70 15.12
C SER A 276 20.33 17.24 13.73
N LYS A 277 20.38 16.40 12.69
CA LYS A 277 20.80 16.77 11.32
C LYS A 277 19.88 17.78 10.64
N TRP A 278 18.61 17.87 11.04
CA TRP A 278 17.67 18.85 10.51
C TRP A 278 18.00 20.30 10.89
N VAL A 279 18.68 20.53 12.02
CA VAL A 279 19.08 21.85 12.51
C VAL A 279 20.44 22.26 11.96
N ASP A 280 21.29 21.30 11.59
CA ASP A 280 22.64 21.54 11.08
C ASP A 280 22.60 22.25 9.70
N PRO A 281 23.05 23.52 9.60
CA PRO A 281 23.06 24.26 8.34
C PRO A 281 23.94 23.61 7.28
N ALA A 282 24.96 22.83 7.68
CA ALA A 282 25.84 22.14 6.74
C ALA A 282 25.09 21.06 5.90
N GLN A 283 23.92 20.61 6.36
CA GLN A 283 23.08 19.68 5.60
C GLN A 283 22.34 20.33 4.43
N TYR A 284 22.26 21.67 4.36
CA TYR A 284 21.50 22.42 3.35
C TYR A 284 22.40 22.83 2.17
N VAL A 285 22.82 21.83 1.40
CA VAL A 285 23.65 22.04 0.20
C VAL A 285 22.85 22.78 -0.88
N TRP A 286 23.36 23.91 -1.38
CA TRP A 286 22.68 24.77 -2.36
C TRP A 286 21.23 25.09 -2.00
N TYR A 287 20.96 25.41 -0.72
CA TYR A 287 19.61 25.68 -0.20
C TYR A 287 18.63 24.49 -0.29
N THR A 288 19.10 23.30 -0.70
CA THR A 288 18.26 22.09 -0.78
C THR A 288 18.31 21.29 0.53
N PRO A 289 17.15 20.93 1.10
CA PRO A 289 17.10 20.22 2.38
C PRO A 289 17.63 18.78 2.28
N PRO A 290 18.05 18.16 3.39
CA PRO A 290 18.46 16.77 3.36
C PRO A 290 17.31 15.84 2.92
N SER A 291 17.66 14.78 2.17
CA SER A 291 16.68 13.89 1.54
C SER A 291 15.68 13.27 2.52
N PHE A 292 16.09 12.99 3.76
CA PHE A 292 15.21 12.43 4.78
C PHE A 292 14.10 13.40 5.20
N VAL A 293 14.34 14.72 5.20
CA VAL A 293 13.32 15.73 5.53
C VAL A 293 12.20 15.65 4.50
N LEU A 294 12.56 15.65 3.22
CA LEU A 294 11.60 15.53 2.12
C LEU A 294 10.86 14.18 2.14
N ALA A 295 11.57 13.10 2.46
CA ALA A 295 10.98 11.76 2.58
C ALA A 295 9.91 11.68 3.67
N CYS A 296 10.07 12.40 4.78
CA CYS A 296 9.14 12.38 5.90
C CYS A 296 7.90 13.28 5.70
N LEU A 297 7.92 14.27 4.80
CA LEU A 297 6.82 15.24 4.66
C LEU A 297 5.47 14.56 4.36
N LEU A 298 5.44 13.72 3.32
CA LEU A 298 4.20 13.05 2.90
C LEU A 298 3.70 12.06 3.96
N PRO A 299 4.51 11.11 4.48
CA PRO A 299 4.10 10.23 5.58
C PRO A 299 3.58 10.99 6.81
N LEU A 300 4.27 12.06 7.23
CA LEU A 300 3.83 12.88 8.37
C LEU A 300 2.49 13.53 8.12
N SER A 301 2.26 14.13 6.95
CA SER A 301 0.96 14.70 6.62
C SER A 301 -0.17 13.66 6.66
N VAL A 302 0.08 12.44 6.15
CA VAL A 302 -0.89 11.33 6.20
C VAL A 302 -1.19 10.95 7.65
N LEU A 303 -0.16 10.84 8.50
CA LEU A 303 -0.32 10.50 9.92
C LEU A 303 -1.03 11.61 10.70
N LEU A 304 -0.74 12.89 10.43
CA LEU A 304 -1.39 14.04 11.06
C LEU A 304 -2.86 14.13 10.67
N VAL A 305 -3.19 14.00 9.39
CA VAL A 305 -4.59 13.96 8.93
C VAL A 305 -5.29 12.75 9.55
N LYS A 306 -4.64 11.59 9.60
CA LYS A 306 -5.19 10.40 10.25
C LYS A 306 -5.49 10.66 11.73
N ALA A 307 -4.56 11.30 12.45
CA ALA A 307 -4.71 11.65 13.86
C ALA A 307 -5.86 12.66 14.07
N ALA A 308 -5.95 13.68 13.21
CA ALA A 308 -7.05 14.65 13.23
C ALA A 308 -8.44 14.01 12.99
N MET A 309 -8.50 12.85 12.34
CA MET A 309 -9.74 12.08 12.14
C MET A 309 -10.05 11.05 13.24
N LEU A 310 -9.17 10.86 14.23
CA LEU A 310 -9.40 9.96 15.38
C LEU A 310 -10.41 10.47 16.43
N PRO A 311 -10.61 11.79 16.66
CA PRO A 311 -11.55 12.26 17.69
C PRO A 311 -12.94 11.63 17.55
N PRO A 312 -13.59 11.28 18.68
CA PRO A 312 -14.80 10.47 18.67
C PRO A 312 -15.95 11.13 17.91
N CYS A 313 -16.00 12.46 17.86
CA CYS A 313 -17.00 13.21 17.10
C CYS A 313 -16.93 12.93 15.59
N LEU A 314 -15.73 13.00 15.01
CA LEU A 314 -15.50 12.75 13.58
C LEU A 314 -15.60 11.26 13.27
N ALA A 315 -15.03 10.40 14.12
CA ALA A 315 -15.08 8.95 13.95
C ALA A 315 -16.53 8.43 14.00
N ARG A 316 -17.33 8.86 14.98
CA ARG A 316 -18.75 8.47 15.12
C ARG A 316 -19.57 8.99 13.94
N ARG A 317 -19.33 10.22 13.49
CA ARG A 317 -20.02 10.79 12.33
C ARG A 317 -19.71 10.02 11.04
N LEU A 318 -18.45 9.67 10.82
CA LEU A 318 -18.04 8.87 9.67
C LEU A 318 -18.65 7.47 9.71
N GLU A 319 -18.70 6.86 10.89
CA GLU A 319 -19.34 5.56 11.10
C GLU A 319 -20.84 5.61 10.79
N LEU A 320 -21.54 6.65 11.25
CA LEU A 320 -22.96 6.87 10.92
C LEU A 320 -23.17 6.98 9.41
N ILE A 321 -22.35 7.78 8.71
CA ILE A 321 -22.43 7.92 7.24
C ILE A 321 -22.20 6.57 6.55
N ARG A 322 -21.24 5.77 7.03
CA ARG A 322 -20.98 4.42 6.49
C ARG A 322 -22.12 3.43 6.74
N ARG A 323 -22.82 3.59 7.86
CA ARG A 323 -24.06 2.85 8.17
C ARG A 323 -25.28 3.31 7.37
N GLY A 324 -25.17 4.42 6.62
CA GLY A 324 -26.23 4.92 5.73
C GLY A 324 -26.90 6.21 6.20
N TRP A 325 -26.36 6.89 7.22
CA TRP A 325 -26.86 8.20 7.62
C TRP A 325 -26.57 9.26 6.55
N GLU A 326 -27.56 10.09 6.26
CA GLU A 326 -27.45 11.25 5.37
C GLU A 326 -27.80 12.54 6.11
N ARG A 327 -27.10 13.63 5.78
CA ARG A 327 -27.47 14.94 6.34
C ARG A 327 -28.86 15.37 5.84
N PRO A 328 -29.74 15.89 6.73
CA PRO A 328 -31.13 16.22 6.40
C PRO A 328 -31.28 17.24 5.25
N ASP A 329 -30.39 18.23 5.20
CA ASP A 329 -30.32 19.30 4.20
C ASP A 329 -30.12 18.80 2.76
N ARG A 330 -29.57 17.59 2.57
CA ARG A 330 -29.34 17.01 1.23
C ARG A 330 -30.35 15.96 0.80
N ARG A 331 -31.19 15.45 1.70
CA ARG A 331 -32.21 14.43 1.39
C ARG A 331 -33.23 14.96 0.37
N ILE A 332 -33.51 16.26 0.42
CA ILE A 332 -34.46 16.96 -0.46
C ILE A 332 -33.93 17.08 -1.90
N SER A 333 -32.61 17.06 -2.12
CA SER A 333 -32.00 17.21 -3.46
C SER A 333 -31.99 15.94 -4.32
N LEU A 334 -32.36 14.79 -3.75
CA LEU A 334 -32.38 13.48 -4.43
C LEU A 334 -33.79 12.89 -4.56
N SER A 335 -34.80 13.52 -3.95
CA SER A 335 -36.19 13.23 -4.27
C SER A 335 -36.53 13.91 -5.60
N PRO A 336 -37.10 13.21 -6.59
CA PRO A 336 -37.87 13.90 -7.62
C PRO A 336 -38.88 14.78 -6.89
N LYS A 337 -38.99 16.05 -7.28
CA LYS A 337 -40.18 16.83 -6.93
C LYS A 337 -41.33 16.11 -7.63
N GLU A 338 -42.20 15.45 -6.88
CA GLU A 338 -43.54 15.15 -7.38
C GLU A 338 -44.19 16.51 -7.61
N GLU A 339 -44.27 16.92 -8.89
CA GLU A 339 -45.20 17.97 -9.29
C GLU A 339 -46.61 17.44 -8.99
N PRO A 340 -47.43 18.18 -8.23
CA PRO A 340 -48.83 17.83 -8.08
C PRO A 340 -49.50 17.96 -9.45
N LEU A 341 -49.97 16.84 -10.00
CA LEU A 341 -50.91 16.85 -11.11
C LEU A 341 -52.15 17.65 -10.66
N LEU A 342 -52.28 18.86 -11.19
CA LEU A 342 -53.56 19.56 -11.27
C LEU A 342 -54.35 18.92 -12.41
N THR A 343 -55.35 18.11 -12.05
CA THR A 343 -56.56 17.85 -12.85
C THR A 343 -57.75 17.74 -11.91
#